data_AF-A0A5E9AUW4-F1
#
_entry.id   AF-A0A5E9AUW4-F1
#
_cell.length_a   1.000
_cell.length_b   1.000
_cell.length_c   1.000
_cell.angle_alpha   90.00
_cell.angle_beta   90.00
_cell.angle_gamma   90.00
#
_symmetry.space_group_name_H-M   'P 1'
#
loop_
_entity.id
_entity.type
_entity.pdbx_description
1 polymer ?
#
loop_
_entity_poly.entity_id
_entity_poly.type
_entity_poly.pdbx_seq_one_letter_code
_entity_poly.pdbx_strand_id
1 'polypeptide(L)' 'MNGETDLQKLLASMTPWLDPEVYVFVTLPPGAVLPEGEEPVMRFIEREGTTLILAESQAKAAGLAETFRCRMITLDV' A
#
# COMPACT_ATOMS: atom_id res chain seq x y z
N MET A 1 22.80 13.01 -14.53
CA MET A 1 21.37 12.77 -14.80
C MET A 1 20.64 14.05 -14.46
N ASN A 2 20.14 14.76 -15.45
CA ASN A 2 19.15 15.81 -15.19
C ASN A 2 17.78 15.16 -15.33
N GLY A 3 16.93 15.30 -14.31
CA GLY A 3 15.53 14.88 -14.41
C GLY A 3 14.79 15.71 -15.46
N GLU A 4 13.71 15.18 -15.99
CA GLU A 4 12.80 15.93 -16.86
C GLU A 4 12.19 17.09 -16.06
N THR A 5 12.20 18.30 -16.64
CA THR A 5 11.67 19.53 -16.04
C THR A 5 10.43 20.04 -16.77
N ASP A 6 10.14 19.53 -17.96
CA ASP A 6 8.90 19.75 -18.69
C ASP A 6 7.81 18.81 -18.16
N LEU A 7 6.85 19.39 -17.45
CA LEU A 7 5.74 18.66 -16.85
C LEU A 7 4.90 17.91 -17.89
N GLN A 8 4.70 18.46 -19.09
CA GLN A 8 3.90 17.78 -20.11
C GLN A 8 4.59 16.52 -20.62
N LYS A 9 5.91 16.59 -20.81
CA LYS A 9 6.71 15.42 -21.20
C LYS A 9 6.73 14.36 -20.10
N LEU A 10 6.92 14.77 -18.85
CA LEU A 10 6.91 13.85 -17.71
C LEU A 10 5.58 13.10 -17.58
N LEU A 11 4.45 13.80 -17.69
CA LEU A 11 3.13 13.18 -17.62
C LEU A 11 2.88 12.26 -18.82
N ALA A 12 3.35 12.63 -20.01
CA ALA A 12 3.21 11.81 -21.22
C ALA A 12 4.10 10.56 -21.22
N SER A 13 5.19 10.54 -20.45
CA SER A 13 6.06 9.36 -20.32
C SER A 13 5.59 8.36 -19.25
N MET A 14 4.61 8.75 -18.42
CA MET A 14 4.10 7.87 -17.36
C MET A 14 3.47 6.60 -17.94
N THR A 15 3.93 5.45 -17.43
CA THR A 15 3.38 4.14 -17.76
C THR A 15 2.72 3.56 -16.51
N PRO A 16 1.39 3.69 -16.34
CA PRO A 16 0.70 3.12 -15.19
C PRO A 16 0.55 1.60 -15.32
N TRP A 17 0.89 0.87 -14.26
CA TRP A 17 0.67 -0.56 -14.14
C TRP A 17 -0.28 -0.87 -12.98
N LEU A 18 -1.37 -1.57 -13.28
CA LEU A 18 -2.36 -1.99 -12.29
C LEU A 18 -1.97 -3.39 -11.77
N ASP A 19 -1.67 -3.48 -10.47
CA ASP A 19 -1.38 -4.75 -9.82
C ASP A 19 -2.64 -5.64 -9.79
N PRO A 20 -2.56 -6.94 -10.16
CA PRO A 20 -3.71 -7.85 -10.15
C PRO A 20 -4.33 -8.08 -8.77
N GLU A 21 -3.55 -7.95 -7.69
CA GLU A 21 -4.00 -8.19 -6.33
C GLU A 21 -4.92 -7.09 -5.81
N VAL A 22 -5.79 -7.47 -4.89
CA VAL A 22 -6.59 -6.54 -4.09
C VAL A 22 -5.89 -6.33 -2.77
N TYR A 23 -5.74 -5.06 -2.41
CA TYR A 23 -5.15 -4.65 -1.15
C TYR A 23 -6.20 -4.10 -0.22
N VAL A 24 -5.93 -4.20 1.08
CA VAL A 24 -6.77 -3.63 2.12
C VAL A 24 -5.94 -2.80 3.09
N PHE A 25 -6.55 -1.73 3.59
CA PHE A 25 -6.04 -0.99 4.73
C PHE A 25 -6.50 -1.65 6.02
N VAL A 26 -5.56 -1.79 6.95
CA VAL A 26 -5.78 -2.31 8.29
C VAL A 26 -5.13 -1.35 9.28
N THR A 27 -5.80 -1.07 10.39
CA THR A 27 -5.23 -0.30 11.50
C THR A 27 -5.06 -1.20 12.72
N LEU A 28 -3.82 -1.39 13.14
CA LEU A 28 -3.50 -2.02 14.42
C LEU A 28 -3.49 -0.98 15.55
N PRO A 29 -4.01 -1.31 16.75
CA PRO A 29 -3.96 -0.39 17.88
C PRO A 29 -2.52 -0.13 18.35
N PRO A 30 -2.26 0.96 19.10
CA PRO A 30 -0.92 1.28 19.59
C PRO A 30 -0.31 0.13 20.40
N GLY A 31 0.93 -0.24 20.08
CA GLY A 31 1.65 -1.33 20.74
C GLY A 31 1.24 -2.74 20.32
N ALA A 32 0.28 -2.90 19.41
CA ALA A 32 0.01 -4.19 18.79
C ALA A 32 1.17 -4.59 17.88
N VAL A 33 1.51 -5.88 17.93
CA VAL A 33 2.54 -6.48 17.09
C VAL A 33 1.89 -6.98 15.80
N LEU A 34 2.59 -6.80 14.68
CA LEU A 34 2.19 -7.39 13.41
C LEU A 34 2.18 -8.93 13.56
N PRO A 35 1.11 -9.64 13.17
CA PRO A 35 1.11 -11.09 13.18
C PRO A 35 2.30 -11.68 12.41
N GLU A 36 2.89 -12.77 12.91
CA GLU A 36 4.01 -13.42 12.23
C GLU A 36 3.60 -13.92 10.84
N GLY A 37 4.47 -13.71 9.85
CA GLY A 37 4.25 -14.14 8.47
C GLY A 37 3.54 -13.11 7.59
N GLU A 38 3.10 -11.99 8.15
CA GLU A 38 2.53 -10.88 7.36
C GLU A 38 3.64 -10.02 6.75
N GLU A 39 3.58 -9.81 5.43
CA GLU A 39 4.50 -8.95 4.68
C GLU A 39 3.72 -7.78 4.07
N PRO A 40 3.45 -6.71 4.85
CA PRO A 40 2.73 -5.55 4.34
C PRO A 40 3.55 -4.82 3.29
N VAL A 41 2.90 -4.44 2.20
CA VAL A 41 3.51 -3.58 1.17
C VAL A 41 3.79 -2.18 1.72
N MET A 42 3.00 -1.74 2.70
CA MET A 42 3.21 -0.47 3.39
C MET A 42 2.93 -0.63 4.88
N ARG A 43 3.79 -0.01 5.70
CA ARG A 43 3.56 0.18 7.14
C ARG A 43 3.81 1.63 7.52
N PHE A 44 2.85 2.23 8.21
CA PHE A 44 2.95 3.60 8.70
C PHE A 44 2.60 3.65 10.19
N ILE A 45 3.50 4.21 11.00
CA ILE A 45 3.35 4.27 12.46
C ILE A 45 2.80 5.66 12.82
N GLU A 46 1.61 5.67 13.40
CA GLU A 46 0.90 6.88 13.82
C GLU A 46 0.72 6.87 15.34
N ARG A 47 0.26 8.00 15.89
CA ARG A 47 -0.03 8.08 17.32
C ARG A 47 -1.23 7.21 17.68
N GLU A 48 -2.21 7.15 16.79
CA GLU A 48 -3.48 6.44 16.94
C GLU A 48 -3.35 4.93 16.71
N GLY A 49 -2.27 4.47 16.06
CA GLY A 49 -2.07 3.07 15.71
C GLY A 49 -1.04 2.87 14.60
N THR A 50 -0.92 1.64 14.10
CA THR A 50 -0.11 1.33 12.92
C THR A 50 -1.02 1.00 11.75
N THR A 51 -0.91 1.78 10.68
CA THR A 51 -1.62 1.53 9.42
C THR A 51 -0.79 0.58 8.55
N LEU A 52 -1.46 -0.44 8.00
CA LEU A 52 -0.88 -1.45 7.12
C LEU A 52 -1.64 -1.48 5.80
N ILE A 53 -0.92 -1.76 4.72
CA ILE A 53 -1.50 -2.22 3.45
C ILE A 53 -1.05 -3.65 3.22
N LEU A 54 -2.00 -4.58 3.19
CA LEU A 54 -1.80 -6.02 3.02
C LEU A 54 -2.62 -6.52 1.83
N ALA A 55 -2.26 -7.67 1.27
CA ALA A 55 -3.16 -8.37 0.37
C ALA A 55 -4.46 -8.73 1.12
N GLU A 56 -5.60 -8.70 0.43
CA GLU A 56 -6.90 -9.02 1.02
C GLU A 56 -6.92 -10.45 1.62
N SER A 57 -6.21 -11.40 0.99
CA SER A 57 -6.07 -12.78 1.46
C SER A 57 -5.30 -12.89 2.78
N GLN A 58 -4.24 -12.10 2.94
CA GLN A 58 -3.41 -12.00 4.13
C GLN A 58 -4.21 -11.46 5.32
N ALA A 59 -4.87 -10.31 5.14
CA ALA A 59 -5.70 -9.72 6.20
C ALA A 59 -6.81 -10.67 6.67
N LYS A 60 -7.43 -11.42 5.74
CA LYS A 60 -8.43 -12.45 6.07
C LYS A 60 -7.83 -13.62 6.85
N ALA A 61 -6.66 -14.11 6.44
CA ALA A 61 -5.98 -15.20 7.13
C ALA A 61 -5.56 -14.81 8.56
N ALA A 62 -5.13 -13.57 8.76
CA ALA A 62 -4.78 -13.01 10.07
C ALA A 62 -5.98 -12.56 10.91
N GLY A 63 -7.21 -12.62 10.38
CA GLY A 63 -8.41 -12.17 11.09
C GLY A 63 -8.44 -10.65 11.38
N LEU A 64 -7.77 -9.85 10.54
CA LEU A 64 -7.68 -8.41 10.70
C LEU A 64 -8.91 -7.71 10.12
N ALA A 65 -9.36 -6.65 10.79
CA ALA A 65 -10.46 -5.83 10.31
C ALA A 65 -9.98 -4.87 9.21
N GLU A 66 -10.50 -5.05 8.00
CA GLU A 66 -10.26 -4.16 6.86
C GLU A 66 -11.09 -2.88 6.95
N THR A 67 -10.49 -1.74 6.61
CA THR A 67 -11.15 -0.43 6.62
C THR A 67 -11.40 0.12 5.22
N PHE A 68 -10.59 -0.27 4.24
CA PHE A 68 -10.70 0.17 2.86
C PHE A 68 -10.11 -0.85 1.90
N ARG A 69 -10.88 -1.24 0.88
CA ARG A 69 -10.49 -2.21 -0.15
C ARG A 69 -10.14 -1.48 -1.45
N CYS A 70 -8.95 -1.73 -2.00
CA CYS A 70 -8.41 -0.99 -3.14
C CYS A 70 -7.50 -1.83 -4.07
N ARG A 71 -6.96 -1.18 -5.10
CA ARG A 71 -5.98 -1.73 -6.04
C ARG A 71 -4.76 -0.83 -6.12
N MET A 72 -3.58 -1.42 -6.32
CA MET A 72 -2.34 -0.68 -6.48
C MET A 72 -2.11 -0.30 -7.94
N ILE A 73 -1.76 0.96 -8.17
CA ILE A 73 -1.27 1.44 -9.47
C ILE A 73 0.15 1.96 -9.25
N THR A 74 1.12 1.32 -9.90
CA THR A 74 2.50 1.81 -9.96
C THR A 74 2.65 2.74 -11.16
N LEU A 75 3.32 3.87 -10.98
CA LEU A 75 3.64 4.80 -12.05
C LEU A 75 5.14 4.74 -12.34
N ASP A 76 5.50 4.24 -13.52
CA ASP A 76 6.87 4.32 -14.05
C ASP A 76 7.03 5.56 -14.92
N VAL A 77 8.21 6.21 -14.91
CA VAL A 77 8.54 7.43 -15.68
C VAL A 77 9.87 7.34 -16.40
#